data_AF-A0A0P9DYX6-F1
#
_entry.id   AF-A0A0P9DYX6-F1
#
_cell.length_a   1.000
_cell.length_b   1.000
_cell.length_c   1.000
_cell.angle_alpha   90.00
_cell.angle_beta   90.00
_cell.angle_gamma   90.00
#
_symmetry.space_group_name_H-M   'P 1'
#
loop_
_entity.id
_entity.type
_entity.pdbx_description
1 polymer ?
#
loop_
_entity_poly.entity_id
_entity_poly.type
_entity_poly.pdbx_seq_one_letter_code
_entity_poly.pdbx_strand_id
1 'polypeptide(L)'
;YVFRKAMEGIIPDFILNRPKLGFPVPMRDWLKGPQGNVVMEQIAASGIDNYIRMDTVRAMLGNHQSGKGDYARRIWTIYMFALWHAAYMEELPARTLAHAQ
;
A
#
# COMPACT_ATOMS: atom_id res chain seq x y z
N TYR A 1 18.95 -1.31 -24.58
CA TYR A 1 19.89 -2.12 -25.36
C TYR A 1 21.33 -1.89 -24.89
N VAL A 2 21.83 -0.65 -24.89
CA VAL A 2 23.21 -0.30 -24.48
C VAL A 2 23.63 -0.88 -23.11
N PHE A 3 22.82 -0.72 -22.06
CA PHE A 3 23.17 -1.28 -20.74
C PHE A 3 23.26 -2.81 -20.73
N ARG A 4 22.39 -3.53 -21.45
CA ARG A 4 22.49 -4.99 -21.56
C ARG A 4 23.77 -5.37 -22.29
N LYS A 5 24.07 -4.74 -23.43
CA LYS A 5 25.30 -5.03 -24.18
C LYS A 5 26.58 -4.79 -23.35
N ALA A 6 26.60 -3.75 -22.52
CA ALA A 6 27.72 -3.47 -21.62
C ALA A 6 27.91 -4.50 -20.50
N MET A 7 26.87 -5.29 -20.17
CA MET A 7 26.90 -6.30 -19.12
C MET A 7 27.16 -7.73 -19.66
N GLU A 8 27.32 -7.89 -20.98
CA GLU A 8 27.71 -9.16 -21.61
C GLU A 8 29.03 -9.68 -21.01
N GLY A 9 29.07 -10.96 -20.62
CA GLY A 9 30.24 -11.57 -19.98
C GLY A 9 30.49 -11.19 -18.51
N ILE A 10 29.76 -10.21 -17.96
CA ILE A 10 29.81 -9.83 -16.53
C ILE A 10 28.72 -10.57 -15.74
N ILE A 11 27.52 -10.67 -16.30
CA ILE A 11 26.39 -11.40 -15.69
C ILE A 11 25.95 -12.54 -16.61
N PRO A 12 25.33 -13.62 -16.07
CA PRO A 12 24.85 -14.73 -16.87
C PRO A 12 23.82 -14.31 -17.93
N ASP A 13 23.89 -14.92 -19.12
CA ASP A 13 23.03 -14.61 -20.26
C ASP A 13 21.53 -14.75 -19.95
N PHE A 14 21.15 -15.68 -19.07
CA PHE A 14 19.75 -15.85 -18.67
C PHE A 14 19.21 -14.65 -17.85
N ILE A 15 20.08 -13.94 -17.13
CA ILE A 15 19.74 -12.68 -16.44
C ILE A 15 19.73 -11.54 -17.45
N LEU A 16 20.74 -11.50 -18.32
CA LEU A 16 20.89 -10.47 -19.35
C LEU A 16 19.69 -10.40 -20.30
N ASN A 17 19.17 -11.56 -20.70
CA ASN A 17 18.07 -11.70 -21.64
C ASN A 17 16.69 -11.75 -20.96
N ARG A 18 16.65 -11.70 -19.62
CA ARG A 18 15.38 -11.67 -18.90
C ARG A 18 14.56 -10.45 -19.32
N PRO A 19 13.25 -10.62 -19.62
CA PRO A 19 12.34 -9.51 -19.85
C PRO A 19 12.41 -8.50 -18.71
N LYS A 20 12.23 -7.22 -19.02
CA LYS A 20 12.07 -6.22 -17.96
C LYS A 20 10.79 -6.54 -17.22
N LEU A 21 10.91 -7.10 -16.02
CA LEU A 21 9.88 -6.96 -15.02
C LEU A 21 10.02 -5.57 -14.43
N GLY A 22 8.89 -4.90 -14.17
CA GLY A 22 8.90 -3.73 -13.29
C GLY A 22 9.30 -4.13 -11.86
N PHE A 23 8.92 -3.30 -10.90
CA PHE A 23 9.08 -3.60 -9.48
C PHE A 23 7.70 -3.94 -8.90
N PRO A 24 7.15 -5.16 -9.15
CA PRO A 24 5.88 -5.52 -8.57
C PRO A 24 6.02 -5.54 -7.05
N VAL A 25 5.27 -4.68 -6.38
CA VAL A 25 5.20 -4.67 -4.92
C VAL A 25 4.40 -5.91 -4.50
N PRO A 26 4.93 -6.80 -3.64
CA PRO A 26 4.27 -8.04 -3.24
C PRO A 26 3.18 -7.79 -2.18
N MET A 27 2.27 -6.85 -2.47
CA MET A 27 1.20 -6.43 -1.55
C MET A 27 0.33 -7.60 -1.10
N ARG A 28 0.06 -8.56 -1.99
CA ARG A 28 -0.69 -9.77 -1.67
C ARG A 28 -0.04 -10.57 -0.54
N ASP A 29 1.27 -10.76 -0.62
CA ASP A 29 1.99 -11.57 0.35
C ASP A 29 2.20 -10.80 1.65
N TRP A 30 2.43 -9.49 1.57
CA TRP A 30 2.51 -8.61 2.74
C TRP A 30 1.19 -8.58 3.53
N LEU A 31 0.06 -8.42 2.86
CA LEU A 31 -1.24 -8.34 3.53
C LEU A 31 -1.70 -9.68 4.12
N LYS A 32 -1.15 -10.81 3.66
CA LYS A 32 -1.35 -12.11 4.30
C LYS A 32 -0.59 -12.26 5.63
N GLY A 33 0.55 -11.58 5.74
CA GLY A 33 1.43 -11.64 6.90
C GLY A 33 1.07 -10.64 8.01
N PRO A 34 1.97 -10.49 9.00
CA PRO A 34 1.82 -9.53 10.10
C PRO A 34 1.63 -8.08 9.63
N GLN A 35 2.15 -7.72 8.46
CA GLN A 35 2.01 -6.39 7.87
C GLN A 35 0.56 -6.06 7.54
N GLY A 36 -0.28 -7.06 7.24
CA GLY A 36 -1.72 -6.87 7.06
C GLY A 36 -2.39 -6.32 8.32
N ASN A 37 -1.96 -6.77 9.50
CA ASN A 37 -2.51 -6.29 10.77
C ASN A 37 -2.10 -4.85 11.05
N VAL A 38 -0.83 -4.51 10.79
CA VAL A 38 -0.34 -3.12 10.88
C VAL A 38 -1.13 -2.19 9.95
N VAL A 39 -1.39 -2.63 8.72
CA VAL A 39 -2.25 -1.89 7.77
C VAL A 39 -3.65 -1.70 8.34
N MET A 40 -4.25 -2.73 8.95
CA MET A 40 -5.58 -2.61 9.56
C MET A 40 -5.60 -1.66 10.76
N GLU A 41 -4.56 -1.67 11.59
CA GLU A 41 -4.42 -0.75 12.71
C GLU A 41 -4.36 0.70 12.23
N GLN A 42 -3.57 0.98 11.19
CA GLN A 42 -3.48 2.31 10.58
C GLN A 42 -4.78 2.74 9.91
N ILE A 43 -5.50 1.82 9.25
CA ILE A 43 -6.84 2.09 8.73
C ILE A 43 -7.79 2.45 9.87
N ALA A 44 -7.80 1.68 10.96
CA ALA A 44 -8.69 1.92 12.09
C ALA A 44 -8.36 3.22 12.84
N ALA A 45 -7.10 3.64 12.86
CA ALA A 45 -6.68 4.89 13.50
C ALA A 45 -6.82 6.12 12.60
N SER A 46 -7.29 5.99 11.36
CA SER A 46 -7.28 7.08 10.38
C SER A 46 -8.50 8.00 10.41
N GLY A 47 -9.53 7.70 11.22
CA GLY A 47 -10.73 8.52 11.33
C GLY A 47 -11.72 8.41 10.15
N ILE A 48 -11.56 7.40 9.28
CA ILE A 48 -12.38 7.23 8.07
C ILE A 48 -13.71 6.48 8.29
N ASP A 49 -14.10 6.19 9.54
CA ASP A 49 -15.29 5.40 9.89
C ASP A 49 -16.60 5.96 9.32
N ASN A 50 -16.67 7.27 9.09
CA ASN A 50 -17.81 7.94 8.47
C ASN A 50 -17.93 7.67 6.96
N TYR A 51 -16.85 7.21 6.31
CA TYR A 51 -16.79 6.96 4.87
C TYR A 51 -16.76 5.47 4.53
N ILE A 52 -16.18 4.65 5.41
CA ILE A 52 -15.93 3.24 5.16
C ILE A 52 -16.40 2.40 6.34
N ARG A 53 -17.09 1.30 6.06
CA ARG A 53 -17.51 0.35 7.10
C ARG A 53 -16.34 -0.52 7.56
N MET A 54 -15.78 -0.21 8.74
CA MET A 54 -14.58 -0.89 9.27
C MET A 54 -14.74 -2.40 9.42
N ASP A 55 -15.91 -2.89 9.84
CA ASP A 55 -16.15 -4.33 9.97
C ASP A 55 -16.00 -5.07 8.63
N THR A 56 -16.40 -4.41 7.54
CA THR A 56 -16.24 -4.97 6.20
C THR A 56 -14.77 -5.03 5.80
N VAL A 57 -13.96 -4.04 6.17
CA VAL A 57 -12.51 -4.02 5.92
C VAL A 57 -11.81 -5.11 6.73
N ARG A 58 -12.16 -5.25 8.01
CA ARG A 58 -11.62 -6.29 8.89
C ARG A 58 -11.93 -7.70 8.39
N ALA A 59 -13.18 -7.94 7.98
CA ALA A 59 -13.59 -9.21 7.38
C ALA A 59 -12.87 -9.46 6.04
N MET A 60 -12.67 -8.42 5.23
CA MET A 60 -11.93 -8.49 3.97
C MET A 60 -10.47 -8.90 4.19
N LEU A 61 -9.79 -8.31 5.17
CA LEU A 61 -8.44 -8.70 5.55
C LEU A 61 -8.40 -10.15 6.06
N GLY A 62 -9.32 -10.55 6.93
CA GLY A 62 -9.39 -11.93 7.42
C GLY A 62 -9.63 -12.96 6.30
N ASN A 63 -10.49 -12.63 5.33
CA ASN A 63 -10.70 -13.47 4.14
C ASN A 63 -9.45 -13.52 3.24
N HIS A 64 -8.68 -12.42 3.17
CA HIS A 64 -7.43 -12.40 2.42
C HIS A 64 -6.35 -13.27 3.08
N GLN A 65 -6.16 -13.13 4.39
CA GLN A 65 -5.19 -13.88 5.18
C GLN A 65 -5.51 -15.37 5.19
N SER A 66 -6.80 -15.74 5.28
CA SER A 66 -7.25 -17.14 5.20
C SER A 66 -7.27 -17.73 3.79
N GLY A 67 -6.88 -16.97 2.76
CA GLY A 67 -6.82 -17.44 1.38
C GLY A 67 -8.18 -17.63 0.71
N LYS A 68 -9.27 -17.14 1.30
CA LYS A 68 -10.63 -17.20 0.72
C LYS A 68 -10.80 -16.30 -0.50
N GLY A 69 -9.88 -15.36 -0.72
CA GLY A 69 -9.85 -14.53 -1.92
C GLY A 69 -8.67 -13.56 -1.96
N ASP A 70 -8.44 -12.99 -3.15
CA ASP A 70 -7.47 -11.90 -3.31
C ASP A 70 -8.17 -10.53 -3.16
N TYR A 71 -7.94 -9.90 -2.01
CA TYR A 71 -8.46 -8.59 -1.67
C TYR A 71 -7.36 -7.53 -1.60
N ALA A 72 -6.12 -7.86 -1.97
CA ALA A 72 -4.95 -7.03 -1.74
C ALA A 72 -5.12 -5.62 -2.32
N ARG A 73 -5.61 -5.54 -3.56
CA ARG A 73 -5.84 -4.26 -4.25
C ARG A 73 -6.90 -3.40 -3.55
N ARG A 74 -7.98 -4.00 -3.07
CA ARG A 74 -9.07 -3.27 -2.38
C ARG A 74 -8.61 -2.74 -1.04
N ILE A 75 -7.95 -3.58 -0.24
CA ILE A 75 -7.38 -3.19 1.04
C ILE A 75 -6.33 -2.08 0.84
N TRP A 76 -5.49 -2.19 -0.18
CA TRP A 76 -4.50 -1.16 -0.49
C TRP A 76 -5.12 0.19 -0.88
N THR A 77 -6.20 0.18 -1.68
CA THR A 77 -6.94 1.42 -2.00
C THR A 77 -7.46 2.09 -0.73
N ILE A 78 -8.05 1.31 0.18
CA ILE A 78 -8.57 1.81 1.46
C ILE A 78 -7.43 2.34 2.33
N TYR A 79 -6.31 1.61 2.40
CA TYR A 79 -5.14 2.02 3.15
C TYR A 79 -4.54 3.33 2.66
N MET A 80 -4.44 3.53 1.34
CA MET A 80 -3.99 4.80 0.77
C MET A 80 -4.93 5.96 1.11
N PHE A 81 -6.24 5.72 1.07
CA PHE A 81 -7.22 6.71 1.51
C PHE A 81 -7.10 7.01 3.01
N ALA A 82 -6.93 5.98 3.84
CA ALA A 82 -6.71 6.10 5.28
C ALA A 82 -5.48 6.96 5.58
N LEU A 83 -4.34 6.68 4.95
CA LEU A 83 -3.12 7.46 5.12
C LEU A 83 -3.30 8.91 4.68
N TRP A 84 -3.96 9.14 3.55
CA TRP A 84 -4.26 10.50 3.09
C TRP A 84 -5.18 11.23 4.07
N HIS A 85 -6.23 10.58 4.56
CA HIS A 85 -7.17 11.17 5.51
C HIS A 85 -6.47 11.51 6.83
N ALA A 86 -5.67 10.60 7.37
CA ALA A 86 -4.87 10.87 8.56
C ALA A 86 -3.88 12.02 8.34
N ALA A 87 -3.25 12.11 7.17
CA ALA A 87 -2.25 13.13 6.88
C ALA A 87 -2.83 14.54 6.60
N TYR A 88 -4.06 14.64 6.09
CA TYR A 88 -4.61 15.90 5.56
C TYR A 88 -5.99 16.30 6.10
N MET A 89 -6.75 15.37 6.67
CA MET A 89 -8.12 15.60 7.15
C MET A 89 -8.23 15.58 8.68
N GLU A 90 -7.37 14.84 9.39
CA GLU A 90 -7.31 14.92 10.86
C GLU A 90 -6.65 16.22 11.38
N GLU A 91 -6.13 17.06 10.47
CA GLU A 91 -5.74 18.44 10.78
C GLU A 91 -6.07 19.44 9.66
N LEU A 92 -7.28 20.03 9.71
CA LEU A 92 -7.38 21.48 9.52
C LEU A 92 -7.66 22.15 10.88
N PRO A 93 -6.68 22.26 11.80
CA PRO A 93 -6.64 23.48 12.57
C PRO A 93 -6.44 24.58 11.53
N ALA A 94 -7.28 25.59 11.57
CA ALA A 94 -6.95 26.84 10.93
C ALA A 94 -5.60 27.33 11.49
N ARG A 95 -4.49 26.93 10.88
CA ARG A 95 -3.33 27.82 10.77
C ARG A 95 -3.64 28.85 9.67
N THR A 96 -4.85 29.42 9.73
CA THR A 96 -5.18 30.69 9.10
C THR A 96 -4.61 31.74 10.04
N LEU A 97 -3.31 31.99 9.90
CA LEU A 97 -2.69 33.31 9.97
C LEU A 97 -3.52 34.40 10.67
N ALA A 98 -3.75 34.29 11.98
CA ALA A 98 -4.34 35.35 12.81
C ALA A 98 -3.28 36.12 13.62
N HIS A 99 -1.99 35.94 13.27
CA HIS A 99 -0.88 36.71 13.82
C HIS A 99 0.10 37.10 12.70
N ALA A 100 -0.37 37.94 11.78
CA ALA A 100 0.49 38.79 10.96
C ALA A 100 -0.33 39.92 10.33
N GLN A 101 -0.53 40.98 11.14
CA GLN A 101 -0.72 42.41 10.83
C GLN A 101 -1.78 43.05 11.73
#